data_AF-A0ABD0PV20-F1
#
_entry.id   AF-A0ABD0PV20-F1
#
_cell.length_a   1.000
_cell.length_b   1.000
_cell.length_c   1.000
_cell.angle_alpha   90.00
_cell.angle_beta   90.00
_cell.angle_gamma   90.00
#
_symmetry.space_group_name_H-M   'P 1'
#
loop_
_entity.id
_entity.type
_entity.pdbx_description
1 polymer ?
#
loop_
_entity_poly.entity_id
_entity_poly.type
_entity_poly.pdbx_seq_one_letter_code
_entity_poly.pdbx_strand_id
1 'polypeptide(L)'
;MACKAMPRVEQTLASYLSPGAASSLKAPTIPSKPLHTTSALVGKGYTAAGQARACLHTMSVLQAYQANLLKGLAEGENIDLEELRRTADLAVRATKETARAVGRSMAAMVAAERHLWLTLSDMKEKDRVFLLDALLEPSGLFGDAVDSVVS
;
A
#
# COMPACT_ATOMS: atom_id res chain seq x y z
N MET A 1 2.63 -13.16 11.80
CA MET A 1 3.02 -13.14 10.37
C MET A 1 2.89 -11.71 9.86
N ALA A 2 3.95 -11.04 9.39
CA ALA A 2 3.86 -9.75 8.71
C ALA A 2 3.69 -10.00 7.21
N CYS A 3 2.63 -9.49 6.58
CA CYS A 3 2.40 -9.62 5.14
C CYS A 3 3.40 -8.71 4.42
N LYS A 4 4.62 -9.21 4.22
CA LYS A 4 5.73 -8.44 3.63
C LYS A 4 5.65 -8.34 2.10
N ALA A 5 4.82 -9.16 1.45
CA ALA A 5 4.66 -9.18 0.01
C ALA A 5 3.27 -9.68 -0.39
N MET A 6 2.82 -9.25 -1.57
CA MET A 6 1.61 -9.74 -2.23
C MET A 6 1.67 -11.26 -2.40
N PRO A 7 0.61 -12.01 -2.06
CA PRO A 7 0.52 -13.43 -2.36
C PRO A 7 0.71 -13.69 -3.86
N ARG A 8 1.41 -14.77 -4.19
CA ARG A 8 1.61 -15.18 -5.58
C ARG A 8 0.43 -16.03 -6.03
N VAL A 9 0.07 -15.89 -7.31
CA VAL A 9 -0.86 -16.81 -7.97
C VAL A 9 -0.29 -18.24 -7.96
N GLU A 10 -1.17 -19.22 -7.83
CA GLU A 10 -0.84 -20.63 -7.86
C GLU A 10 -0.28 -21.01 -9.23
N GLN A 11 0.79 -21.80 -9.24
CA GLN A 11 1.50 -22.15 -10.47
C GLN A 11 0.59 -22.90 -11.46
N THR A 12 -0.29 -23.79 -10.97
CA THR A 12 -1.24 -24.55 -11.81
C THR A 12 -2.17 -23.62 -12.57
N LEU A 13 -2.73 -22.62 -11.89
CA LEU A 13 -3.62 -21.63 -12.51
C LEU A 13 -2.86 -20.72 -13.47
N ALA A 14 -1.68 -20.27 -13.06
CA ALA A 14 -0.87 -19.39 -13.89
C ALA A 14 -0.41 -20.08 -15.20
N SER A 15 -0.06 -21.37 -15.14
CA SER A 15 0.25 -22.19 -16.33
C SER A 15 -0.95 -22.38 -17.25
N TYR A 16 -2.16 -22.54 -16.69
CA TYR A 16 -3.40 -22.63 -17.48
C TYR A 16 -3.73 -21.32 -18.21
N LEU A 17 -3.53 -20.19 -17.54
CA LEU A 17 -3.80 -18.85 -18.09
C LEU A 17 -2.75 -18.37 -19.12
N SER A 18 -1.61 -19.06 -19.23
CA SER A 18 -0.56 -18.76 -20.22
C SER A 18 -0.21 -20.02 -21.04
N PRO A 19 -1.10 -20.47 -21.95
CA PRO A 19 -0.92 -21.72 -22.68
C PRO A 19 0.36 -21.76 -23.52
N GLY A 20 0.82 -20.60 -24.02
CA GLY A 20 2.07 -20.47 -24.77
C GLY A 20 3.34 -20.61 -23.92
N ALA A 21 3.25 -20.41 -22.60
CA ALA A 21 4.35 -20.60 -21.66
C ALA A 21 4.42 -22.03 -21.09
N ALA A 22 3.33 -22.81 -21.18
CA ALA A 22 3.26 -24.20 -20.71
C ALA A 22 4.22 -25.15 -21.44
N SER A 23 4.68 -24.76 -22.65
CA SER A 23 5.70 -25.45 -23.43
C SER A 23 7.14 -25.02 -23.09
N SER A 24 7.34 -24.03 -22.20
CA SER A 24 8.65 -23.46 -21.90
C SER A 24 9.03 -23.68 -20.42
N LEU A 25 10.32 -23.83 -20.12
CA LEU A 25 10.87 -23.90 -18.76
C LEU A 25 10.72 -22.61 -17.93
N LYS A 26 10.06 -21.56 -18.47
CA LYS A 26 9.89 -20.29 -17.77
C LYS A 26 8.66 -20.33 -16.86
N ALA A 27 8.80 -19.74 -15.67
CA ALA A 27 7.69 -19.55 -14.76
C ALA A 27 6.54 -18.78 -15.45
N PRO A 28 5.27 -19.17 -15.23
CA PRO A 28 4.15 -18.42 -15.78
C PRO A 28 4.16 -16.97 -15.29
N THR A 29 4.02 -16.02 -16.22
CA THR A 29 4.02 -14.59 -15.94
C THR A 29 2.76 -13.93 -16.47
N ILE A 30 2.44 -12.76 -15.91
CA ILE A 30 1.34 -11.91 -16.36
C ILE A 30 1.49 -11.65 -17.87
N PRO A 31 0.41 -11.83 -18.65
CA PRO A 31 0.53 -11.97 -20.10
C PRO A 31 0.87 -10.68 -20.87
N SER A 32 0.72 -9.49 -20.27
CA SER A 32 1.03 -8.23 -20.96
C SER A 32 1.85 -7.26 -20.11
N LYS A 33 2.67 -6.43 -20.78
CA LYS A 33 3.50 -5.41 -20.12
C LYS A 33 2.67 -4.41 -19.29
N PRO A 34 1.53 -3.87 -19.77
CA PRO A 34 0.70 -2.97 -18.97
C PRO A 34 0.14 -3.63 -17.70
N LEU A 35 -0.21 -4.92 -17.78
CA LEU A 35 -0.68 -5.68 -16.62
C LEU A 35 0.46 -5.93 -15.62
N HIS A 36 1.72 -6.05 -16.08
CA HIS A 36 2.87 -6.15 -15.18
C HIS A 36 3.07 -4.87 -14.36
N THR A 37 2.95 -3.69 -14.99
CA THR A 37 3.06 -2.41 -14.27
C THR A 37 1.92 -2.22 -13.28
N THR A 38 0.69 -2.52 -13.70
CA THR A 38 -0.50 -2.45 -12.82
C THR A 38 -0.35 -3.40 -11.63
N SER A 39 0.07 -4.65 -11.87
CA SER A 39 0.32 -5.63 -10.80
C SER A 39 1.42 -5.18 -9.84
N ALA A 40 2.49 -4.55 -10.34
CA ALA A 40 3.54 -4.00 -9.49
C ALA A 40 3.03 -2.87 -8.60
N LEU A 41 2.15 -2.00 -9.10
CA LEU A 41 1.51 -0.93 -8.31
C LEU A 41 0.59 -1.52 -7.23
N VAL A 42 -0.23 -2.50 -7.57
CA VAL A 42 -1.04 -3.24 -6.58
C VAL A 42 -0.16 -3.90 -5.52
N GLY A 43 0.95 -4.52 -5.93
CA GLY A 43 1.92 -5.14 -5.00
C GLY A 43 2.58 -4.14 -4.06
N LYS A 44 2.90 -2.93 -4.54
CA LYS A 44 3.36 -1.81 -3.70
C LYS A 44 2.29 -1.40 -2.70
N GLY A 45 1.04 -1.27 -3.16
CA GLY A 45 -0.12 -0.95 -2.32
C GLY A 45 -0.32 -1.96 -1.20
N TYR A 46 -0.28 -3.24 -1.53
CA TYR A 46 -0.39 -4.35 -0.58
C TYR A 46 0.74 -4.35 0.45
N THR A 47 1.99 -4.16 0.00
CA THR A 47 3.16 -4.11 0.89
C THR A 47 3.06 -2.95 1.87
N ALA A 48 2.62 -1.77 1.41
CA ALA A 48 2.40 -0.60 2.25
C ALA A 48 1.27 -0.84 3.28
N ALA A 49 0.16 -1.48 2.89
CA ALA A 49 -0.88 -1.90 3.83
C ALA A 49 -0.34 -2.91 4.87
N GLY A 50 0.51 -3.84 4.46
CA GLY A 50 1.21 -4.75 5.36
C GLY A 50 2.10 -4.04 6.37
N GLN A 51 2.80 -2.98 5.95
CA GLN A 51 3.57 -2.10 6.85
C GLN A 51 2.66 -1.37 7.85
N ALA A 52 1.53 -0.80 7.38
CA ALA A 52 0.55 -0.16 8.26
C ALA A 52 0.07 -1.11 9.35
N ARG A 53 -0.26 -2.36 8.98
CA ARG A 53 -0.65 -3.40 9.94
C ARG A 53 0.46 -3.71 10.96
N ALA A 54 1.71 -3.79 10.53
CA ALA A 54 2.83 -4.02 11.44
C ALA A 54 2.97 -2.86 12.45
N CYS A 55 2.84 -1.61 11.99
CA CYS A 55 2.83 -0.44 12.87
C CYS A 55 1.66 -0.47 13.87
N LEU A 56 0.45 -0.82 13.41
CA LEU A 56 -0.73 -0.99 14.28
C LEU A 56 -0.53 -2.08 15.33
N HIS A 57 0.09 -3.19 14.97
CA HIS A 57 0.42 -4.24 15.94
C HIS A 57 1.36 -3.70 17.02
N THR A 58 2.45 -3.02 16.64
CA THR A 58 3.37 -2.39 17.61
C THR A 58 2.64 -1.39 18.50
N MET A 59 1.78 -0.54 17.93
CA MET A 59 0.96 0.40 18.66
C MET A 59 0.07 -0.30 19.70
N SER A 60 -0.58 -1.42 19.33
CA SER A 60 -1.44 -2.17 20.25
C SER A 60 -0.68 -2.74 21.45
N VAL A 61 0.55 -3.23 21.23
CA VAL A 61 1.42 -3.72 22.31
C VAL A 61 1.83 -2.58 23.23
N LEU A 62 2.22 -1.43 22.67
CA LEU A 62 2.58 -0.24 23.45
C LEU A 62 1.39 0.28 24.27
N GLN A 63 0.19 0.30 23.70
CA GLN A 63 -1.02 0.72 24.39
C GLN A 63 -1.41 -0.24 25.52
N ALA A 64 -1.30 -1.55 25.31
CA ALA A 64 -1.53 -2.54 26.36
C ALA A 64 -0.52 -2.39 27.51
N TYR A 65 0.74 -2.15 27.18
CA TYR A 65 1.78 -1.88 28.16
C TYR A 65 1.51 -0.58 28.93
N GLN A 66 1.15 0.50 28.23
CA GLN A 66 0.76 1.77 28.83
C GLN A 66 -0.44 1.61 29.78
N ALA A 67 -1.43 0.78 29.43
CA ALA A 67 -2.58 0.50 30.29
C ALA A 67 -2.16 -0.20 31.59
N ASN A 68 -1.20 -1.12 31.53
CA ASN A 68 -0.66 -1.78 32.73
C ASN A 68 0.08 -0.80 33.65
N LEU A 69 0.90 0.10 33.09
CA LEU A 69 1.56 1.15 33.87
C LEU A 69 0.56 2.06 34.57
N LEU A 70 -0.48 2.51 33.84
CA LEU A 70 -1.54 3.35 34.40
C LEU A 70 -2.34 2.64 35.50
N LYS A 71 -2.54 1.33 35.37
CA LYS A 71 -3.17 0.51 36.41
C LYS A 71 -2.31 0.47 37.67
N GLY A 72 -1.01 0.19 37.55
CA GLY A 72 -0.08 0.19 38.69
C GLY A 72 -0.07 1.55 39.41
N LEU A 73 -0.07 2.66 38.66
CA LEU A 73 -0.20 4.01 39.23
C LEU A 73 -1.45 4.16 40.10
N ALA A 74 -2.59 3.70 39.60
CA ALA A 74 -3.87 3.81 40.29
C ALA A 74 -3.91 2.93 41.56
N GLU A 75 -3.15 1.84 41.57
CA GLU A 75 -2.97 0.93 42.72
C GLU A 75 -1.92 1.46 43.72
N GLY A 76 -1.29 2.61 43.45
CA GLY A 76 -0.31 3.25 44.32
C GLY A 76 1.12 2.72 44.14
N GLU A 77 1.40 1.98 43.07
CA GLU A 77 2.75 1.58 42.73
C GLU A 77 3.60 2.79 42.32
N ASN A 78 4.87 2.78 42.71
CA ASN A 78 5.85 3.76 42.26
C ASN A 78 6.31 3.42 40.84
N ILE A 79 5.52 3.82 39.84
CA ILE A 79 5.86 3.67 38.43
C ILE A 79 6.79 4.79 37.93
N ASP A 80 7.63 4.43 36.97
CA ASP A 80 8.50 5.37 36.26
C ASP A 80 7.69 6.21 35.24
N LEU A 81 7.50 7.49 35.54
CA LEU A 81 6.83 8.44 34.64
C LEU A 81 7.58 8.63 33.30
N GLU A 82 8.89 8.45 33.28
CA GLU A 82 9.68 8.52 32.03
C GLU A 82 9.39 7.32 31.14
N GLU A 83 9.16 6.14 31.71
CA GLU A 83 8.75 4.94 30.98
C GLU A 83 7.35 5.09 30.38
N LEU A 84 6.42 5.67 31.15
CA LEU A 84 5.08 6.00 30.66
C LEU A 84 5.14 6.98 29.48
N ARG A 85 5.93 8.06 29.62
CA ARG A 85 6.11 9.07 28.56
C ARG A 85 6.77 8.48 27.31
N ARG A 86 7.79 7.65 27.48
CA ARG A 86 8.49 6.98 26.38
C ARG A 86 7.55 6.05 25.62
N THR A 87 6.73 5.28 26.33
CA THR A 87 5.73 4.39 25.71
C THR A 87 4.71 5.18 24.88
N ALA A 88 4.23 6.30 25.40
CA ALA A 88 3.31 7.19 24.67
C ALA A 88 3.96 7.79 23.41
N ASP A 89 5.21 8.27 23.48
CA ASP A 89 5.94 8.79 22.30
C ASP A 89 6.09 7.71 21.22
N LEU A 90 6.47 6.49 21.62
CA LEU A 90 6.57 5.35 20.69
C LEU A 90 5.22 5.01 20.04
N ALA A 91 4.11 5.07 20.79
CA ALA A 91 2.77 4.80 20.26
C ALA A 91 2.35 5.87 19.23
N VAL A 92 2.64 7.15 19.50
CA VAL A 92 2.39 8.25 18.55
C VAL A 92 3.23 8.08 17.27
N ARG A 93 4.52 7.71 17.39
CA ARG A 93 5.37 7.42 16.23
C ARG A 93 4.84 6.23 15.42
N ALA A 94 4.40 5.17 16.08
CA ALA A 94 3.78 4.02 15.40
C ALA A 94 2.49 4.42 14.66
N THR A 95 1.68 5.30 15.24
CA THR A 95 0.47 5.85 14.60
C THR A 95 0.82 6.67 13.36
N LYS A 96 1.84 7.55 13.47
CA LYS A 96 2.34 8.34 12.34
C LYS A 96 2.83 7.47 11.18
N GLU A 97 3.60 6.43 11.48
CA GLU A 97 4.07 5.48 10.45
C GLU A 97 2.93 4.66 9.84
N THR A 98 1.91 4.32 10.64
CA THR A 98 0.67 3.73 10.13
C THR A 98 0.00 4.62 9.10
N ALA A 99 -0.24 5.90 9.44
CA ALA A 99 -0.87 6.85 8.53
C ALA A 99 -0.08 7.03 7.23
N ARG A 100 1.26 7.14 7.32
CA ARG A 100 2.14 7.19 6.15
C ARG A 100 2.04 5.95 5.28
N ALA A 101 2.02 4.77 5.89
CA ALA A 101 1.92 3.50 5.18
C ALA A 101 0.55 3.32 4.50
N VAL A 102 -0.55 3.73 5.16
CA VAL A 102 -1.88 3.80 4.55
C VAL A 102 -1.89 4.76 3.36
N GLY A 103 -1.33 5.96 3.51
CA GLY A 103 -1.24 6.93 2.41
C GLY A 103 -0.46 6.40 1.21
N ARG A 104 0.68 5.72 1.44
CA ARG A 104 1.42 5.03 0.36
C ARG A 104 0.60 3.92 -0.29
N SER A 105 -0.20 3.19 0.48
CA SER A 105 -1.09 2.15 -0.04
C SER A 105 -2.13 2.74 -0.98
N MET A 106 -2.83 3.79 -0.53
CA MET A 106 -3.83 4.51 -1.32
C MET A 106 -3.23 5.11 -2.59
N ALA A 107 -2.09 5.79 -2.50
CA ALA A 107 -1.42 6.37 -3.66
C ALA A 107 -1.06 5.31 -4.71
N ALA A 108 -0.59 4.13 -4.28
CA ALA A 108 -0.28 3.03 -5.19
C ALA A 108 -1.54 2.45 -5.86
N MET A 109 -2.67 2.37 -5.15
CA MET A 109 -3.95 1.95 -5.73
C MET A 109 -4.47 2.94 -6.76
N VAL A 110 -4.41 4.25 -6.47
CA VAL A 110 -4.82 5.28 -7.44
C VAL A 110 -3.93 5.24 -8.69
N ALA A 111 -2.61 5.10 -8.53
CA ALA A 111 -1.71 4.95 -9.66
C ALA A 111 -2.02 3.70 -10.49
N ALA A 112 -2.39 2.59 -9.85
CA ALA A 112 -2.79 1.36 -10.56
C ALA A 112 -4.06 1.60 -11.38
N GLU A 113 -5.05 2.28 -10.81
CA GLU A 113 -6.31 2.62 -11.49
C GLU A 113 -6.07 3.56 -12.68
N ARG A 114 -5.27 4.62 -12.49
CA ARG A 114 -4.87 5.53 -13.58
C ARG A 114 -4.19 4.77 -14.72
N HIS A 115 -3.24 3.91 -14.40
CA HIS A 115 -2.56 3.10 -15.40
C HIS A 115 -3.54 2.21 -16.18
N LEU A 116 -4.50 1.59 -15.49
CA LEU A 116 -5.49 0.72 -16.12
C LEU A 116 -6.32 1.50 -17.16
N TRP A 117 -6.91 2.63 -16.78
CA TRP A 117 -7.71 3.47 -17.67
C TRP A 117 -6.91 3.98 -18.87
N LEU A 118 -5.68 4.45 -18.65
CA LEU A 118 -4.84 4.96 -19.74
C LEU A 118 -4.36 3.86 -20.70
N THR A 119 -4.19 2.62 -20.21
CA THR A 119 -3.85 1.47 -21.06
C THR A 119 -4.99 1.12 -22.01
N LEU A 120 -6.24 1.30 -21.59
CA LEU A 120 -7.44 1.03 -22.39
C LEU A 120 -7.77 2.17 -23.37
N SER A 121 -7.11 3.32 -23.24
CA SER A 121 -7.33 4.48 -24.09
C SER A 121 -6.48 4.44 -25.37
N ASP A 122 -6.96 5.05 -26.46
CA ASP A 122 -6.19 5.29 -27.69
C ASP A 122 -5.31 6.57 -27.62
N MET A 123 -5.02 7.03 -26.40
CA MET A 123 -4.28 8.27 -26.18
C MET A 123 -2.82 8.15 -26.59
N LYS A 124 -2.19 9.27 -26.99
CA LYS A 124 -0.76 9.33 -27.28
C LYS A 124 0.06 9.18 -26.00
N GLU A 125 1.24 8.59 -26.10
CA GLU A 125 2.10 8.32 -24.94
C GLU A 125 2.41 9.58 -24.12
N LYS A 126 2.67 10.71 -24.78
CA LYS A 126 2.91 12.00 -24.10
C LYS A 126 1.76 12.41 -23.16
N ASP A 127 0.53 12.16 -23.60
CA ASP A 127 -0.67 12.57 -22.88
C ASP A 127 -0.97 11.59 -21.74
N ARG A 128 -0.64 10.30 -21.93
CA ARG A 128 -0.71 9.28 -20.87
C ARG A 128 0.27 9.59 -19.74
N VAL A 129 1.53 9.89 -20.07
CA VAL A 129 2.55 10.21 -19.06
C VAL A 129 2.13 11.45 -18.26
N PHE A 130 1.66 12.49 -18.94
CA PHE A 130 1.15 13.69 -18.28
C PHE A 130 0.02 13.39 -17.27
N LEU A 131 -0.97 12.57 -17.67
CA LEU A 131 -2.08 12.21 -16.79
C LEU A 131 -1.69 11.25 -15.64
N LEU A 132 -0.65 10.42 -15.82
CA LEU A 132 -0.11 9.60 -14.72
C LEU A 132 0.51 10.47 -13.62
N ASP A 133 1.22 11.52 -14.02
CA ASP A 133 1.95 12.43 -13.12
C ASP A 133 1.07 13.56 -12.54
N ALA A 134 -0.18 13.68 -12.98
CA ALA A 134 -1.13 14.66 -12.47
C ALA A 134 -1.28 14.57 -10.94
N LEU A 135 -1.55 15.69 -10.28
CA LEU A 135 -1.83 15.66 -8.84
C LEU A 135 -3.13 14.90 -8.54
N LEU A 136 -3.26 14.43 -7.31
CA LEU A 136 -4.50 13.81 -6.83
C LEU A 136 -5.48 14.91 -6.46
N GLU A 137 -6.64 14.94 -7.11
CA GLU A 137 -7.70 15.92 -6.84
C GLU A 137 -8.98 15.21 -6.38
N PRO A 138 -9.77 15.81 -5.47
CA PRO A 138 -11.05 15.24 -5.04
C PRO A 138 -12.10 15.17 -6.16
N SER A 139 -11.96 15.99 -7.21
CA SER A 139 -12.89 16.10 -8.34
C SER A 139 -12.93 14.83 -9.20
N GLY A 140 -11.86 14.04 -9.24
CA GLY A 140 -11.84 12.79 -9.99
C GLY A 140 -10.47 12.14 -10.05
N LEU A 141 -10.41 10.95 -10.67
CA LEU A 141 -9.19 10.13 -10.75
C LEU A 141 -8.03 10.88 -11.41
N PHE A 142 -8.31 11.71 -12.42
CA PHE A 142 -7.33 12.51 -13.15
C PHE A 142 -7.47 14.02 -12.88
N GLY A 143 -8.55 14.45 -12.23
CA GLY A 143 -8.82 15.86 -11.92
C GLY A 143 -8.91 16.76 -13.15
N ASP A 144 -8.61 18.05 -12.95
CA ASP A 144 -8.65 19.09 -13.98
C ASP A 144 -7.55 18.88 -15.06
N ALA A 145 -6.61 17.97 -14.82
CA ALA A 145 -5.56 17.62 -15.80
C ALA A 145 -6.14 17.05 -17.11
N VAL A 146 -7.34 16.47 -17.08
CA VAL A 146 -8.03 15.93 -18.27
C VAL A 146 -8.26 17.02 -19.32
N ASP A 147 -8.59 18.23 -18.89
CA ASP A 147 -8.94 19.34 -19.80
C ASP A 147 -7.77 19.75 -20.70
N SER A 148 -6.54 19.56 -20.22
CA SER A 148 -5.33 19.85 -21.01
C SER A 148 -5.05 18.83 -22.12
N VAL A 149 -5.76 17.69 -22.14
CA VAL A 149 -5.54 16.57 -23.05
C VAL A 149 -6.72 16.31 -23.98
N VAL A 150 -7.94 16.59 -23.52
CA VAL A 150 -9.19 16.33 -24.26
C VAL A 150 -9.66 17.55 -25.08
N SER A 151 -9.01 18.71 -24.92
CA SER A 151 -9.30 19.94 -25.69
C SER A 151 -8.85 19.90 -27.15
#